data_AF-A0A117R112-F1
#
_entry.id   AF-A0A117R112-F1
#
_cell.length_a   1.000
_cell.length_b   1.000
_cell.length_c   1.000
_cell.angle_alpha   90.00
_cell.angle_beta   90.00
_cell.angle_gamma   90.00
#
_symmetry.space_group_name_H-M   'P 1'
#
loop_
_entity.id
_entity.type
_entity.pdbx_description
1 polymer ?
#
loop_
_entity_poly.entity_id
_entity_poly.type
_entity_poly.pdbx_seq_one_letter_code
_entity_poly.pdbx_strand_id
1 'polypeptide(L)' 'MSVAALVTPPGECPQCWEHAHNKRIHRRLKPREDCKPCVDHMVNGCPYLVPKKKSSWW' A
#
# COMPACT_ATOMS: atom_id res chain seq x y z
N MET A 1 8.31 -7.92 22.18
CA MET A 1 8.71 -7.69 20.77
C MET A 1 7.60 -6.92 20.09
N SER A 2 7.73 -5.59 20.04
CA SER A 2 6.74 -4.66 19.51
C SER A 2 6.56 -4.90 18.02
N VAL A 3 5.36 -5.27 17.60
CA VAL A 3 5.02 -5.49 16.19
C VAL A 3 5.26 -4.19 15.46
N ALA A 4 6.29 -4.12 14.61
CA ALA A 4 6.54 -2.94 13.79
C ALA A 4 5.26 -2.67 12.99
N ALA A 5 4.59 -1.57 13.31
CA ALA A 5 3.41 -1.12 12.61
C ALA A 5 3.78 -0.90 11.14
N LEU A 6 3.46 -1.88 10.28
CA LEU A 6 3.28 -1.80 8.83
C LEU A 6 4.07 -0.65 8.16
N VAL A 7 5.40 -0.63 8.32
CA VAL A 7 6.22 0.40 7.69
C VAL A 7 6.13 0.16 6.20
N THR A 8 5.46 1.07 5.50
CA THR A 8 5.28 1.00 4.06
C THR A 8 6.66 1.06 3.39
N PRO A 9 7.01 0.09 2.54
CA PRO A 9 8.33 0.10 1.92
C PRO A 9 8.49 1.32 1.00
N PRO A 10 9.72 1.84 0.88
CA PRO A 10 10.02 2.96 0.00
C PRO A 10 9.63 2.65 -1.45
N GLY A 11 8.82 3.51 -2.06
CA GLY A 11 8.26 3.31 -3.39
C GLY A 11 6.84 2.77 -3.43
N GLU A 12 6.28 2.37 -2.30
CA GLU A 12 4.89 1.93 -2.19
C GLU A 12 4.00 3.03 -1.59
N CYS A 13 2.71 2.95 -1.88
CA CYS A 13 1.70 3.85 -1.35
C CYS A 13 1.23 3.35 0.03
N PRO A 14 1.36 4.15 1.12
CA PRO A 14 1.07 3.67 2.47
C PRO A 14 -0.41 3.33 2.68
N GLN A 15 -1.29 4.04 1.97
CA GLN A 15 -2.71 3.72 1.95
C GLN A 15 -2.98 2.35 1.31
N CYS A 16 -2.36 2.05 0.17
CA CYS A 16 -2.51 0.75 -0.49
C CYS A 16 -1.90 -0.39 0.36
N TRP A 17 -0.76 -0.11 1.00
CA TRP A 17 -0.08 -1.06 1.88
C TRP A 17 -0.92 -1.41 3.10
N GLU A 18 -1.45 -0.41 3.80
CA GLU A 18 -2.38 -0.61 4.91
C GLU A 18 -3.62 -1.37 4.42
N HIS A 19 -4.17 -1.01 3.26
CA HIS A 19 -5.35 -1.67 2.71
C HIS A 19 -5.10 -3.17 2.43
N ALA A 20 -3.95 -3.50 1.84
CA ALA A 20 -3.58 -4.89 1.56
C ALA A 20 -3.39 -5.73 2.84
N HIS A 21 -2.86 -5.13 3.92
CA HIS A 21 -2.59 -5.84 5.18
C HIS A 21 -3.78 -5.84 6.14
N ASN A 22 -4.67 -4.86 6.04
CA ASN A 22 -5.82 -4.72 6.90
C ASN A 22 -7.01 -5.53 6.38
N LYS A 23 -7.02 -6.81 6.75
CA LYS A 23 -8.09 -7.77 6.41
C LYS A 23 -9.49 -7.33 6.85
N ARG A 24 -9.63 -6.36 7.76
CA ARG A 24 -10.94 -5.83 8.18
C ARG A 24 -11.63 -5.06 7.06
N ILE A 25 -10.87 -4.45 6.15
CA ILE A 25 -11.41 -3.67 5.04
C ILE A 25 -12.02 -4.61 4.00
N HIS A 26 -11.39 -5.76 3.76
CA HIS A 26 -11.91 -6.83 2.90
C HIS A 26 -13.04 -7.65 3.54
N ARG A 27 -13.40 -7.39 4.80
CA ARG A 27 -14.49 -8.10 5.47
C ARG A 27 -15.85 -7.92 4.78
N ARG A 28 -16.02 -6.82 4.04
CA ARG A 28 -17.24 -6.52 3.27
C ARG A 28 -17.15 -6.87 1.78
N LEU A 29 -15.95 -7.22 1.29
CA LEU A 29 -15.72 -7.59 -0.10
C LEU A 29 -16.05 -9.08 -0.30
N LYS A 30 -16.59 -9.42 -1.47
CA LYS A 30 -16.83 -10.83 -1.81
C LYS A 30 -15.50 -11.56 -2.07
N PRO A 31 -15.47 -12.89 -1.96
CA PRO A 31 -14.30 -13.67 -2.36
C PRO A 31 -13.93 -13.32 -3.81
N ARG A 32 -12.66 -12.94 -4.04
CA ARG A 32 -12.10 -12.56 -5.35
C ARG A 32 -12.63 -11.24 -5.94
N GLU A 33 -13.23 -10.38 -5.12
CA GLU A 33 -13.59 -9.02 -5.54
C GLU A 33 -12.41 -8.08 -5.32
N ASP A 34 -11.86 -7.57 -6.42
CA ASP A 34 -10.79 -6.58 -6.36
C ASP A 34 -11.35 -5.20 -6.02
N CYS A 35 -10.70 -4.52 -5.07
CA CYS A 35 -11.12 -3.19 -4.71
C CYS A 35 -10.73 -2.20 -5.83
N LYS A 36 -11.72 -1.62 -6.51
CA LYS A 36 -11.53 -0.61 -7.56
C LYS A 36 -10.46 0.45 -7.23
N PRO A 37 -10.45 1.12 -6.06
CA PRO A 37 -9.41 2.09 -5.74
C PRO A 37 -7.99 1.50 -5.65
N CYS A 38 -7.84 0.23 -5.23
CA CYS A 38 -6.52 -0.42 -5.26
C CYS A 38 -6.07 -0.71 -6.69
N VAL A 39 -6.97 -1.21 -7.54
CA VAL A 39 -6.67 -1.47 -8.95
C VAL A 39 -6.37 -0.17 -9.68
N ASP A 40 -7.16 0.87 -9.42
CA ASP A 40 -6.96 2.21 -9.96
C ASP A 40 -5.59 2.76 -9.59
N HIS A 41 -5.22 2.72 -8.30
CA HIS A 41 -3.89 3.14 -7.86
C HIS A 41 -2.76 2.29 -8.42
N MET A 42 -2.98 0.99 -8.68
CA MET A 42 -1.99 0.10 -9.30
C MET A 42 -1.78 0.43 -10.79
N VAL A 43 -2.84 0.80 -11.50
CA VAL A 43 -2.81 1.07 -12.95
C VAL A 43 -2.45 2.52 -13.25
N ASN A 44 -3.05 3.48 -12.55
CA ASN A 44 -2.87 4.91 -12.76
C ASN A 44 -1.73 5.50 -11.92
N GLY A 45 -1.25 4.75 -10.93
CA GLY A 45 -0.26 5.21 -9.96
C GLY A 45 -0.88 5.94 -8.78
N CYS A 46 -0.27 5.80 -7.60
CA CYS A 46 -0.67 6.53 -6.41
C CYS A 46 0.07 7.89 -6.37
N PRO A 47 -0.63 9.01 -6.09
CA PRO A 47 -0.02 10.35 -6.02
C PRO A 47 0.93 10.51 -4.82
N TYR A 48 0.80 9.64 -3.81
CA TYR A 48 1.61 9.67 -2.60
C TYR A 48 2.34 8.34 -2.39
N LEU A 49 3.56 8.26 -2.91
CA LEU A 49 4.46 7.14 -2.68
C LEU A 49 5.46 7.50 -1.60
N VAL A 50 5.81 6.54 -0.74
CA VAL A 50 6.91 6.74 0.21
C VAL A 50 8.17 7.04 -0.61
N PRO A 51 8.82 8.20 -0.40
CA PRO A 51 10.00 8.56 -1.18
C PRO A 51 11.06 7.49 -0.98
N LYS A 52 11.48 6.84 -2.08
CA LYS A 52 12.66 5.98 -2.05
C LYS A 52 13.84 6.85 -1.62
N LYS A 53 14.60 6.42 -0.61
CA LYS A 53 15.89 7.06 -0.32
C LYS A 53 16.66 7.08 -1.64
N LYS A 54 16.83 8.26 -2.23
CA LYS A 54 17.78 8.42 -3.33
C LYS A 54 19.11 8.01 -2.75
N SER A 55 19.68 6.91 -3.23
CA SER A 55 21.07 6.59 -2.95
C SER A 55 21.89 7.71 -3.57
N SER A 56 22.15 8.77 -2.81
CA SER A 56 23.07 9.83 -3.18
C SER A 56 24.48 9.26 -3.00
N TRP A 57 24.93 8.54 -4.01
CA TRP A 57 26.35 8.29 -4.24
C TRP A 57 26.81 9.30 -5.28
N TRP A 58 27.13 10.51 -4.81
CA TRP A 58 27.90 11.56 -5.48
C TRP A 58 28.65 12.34 -4.41
#